data_AF-A0A7S3MMR5-F1
#
_entry.id   AF-A0A7S3MMR5-F1
#
_cell.length_a   1.000
_cell.length_b   1.000
_cell.length_c   1.000
_cell.angle_alpha   90.00
_cell.angle_beta   90.00
_cell.angle_gamma   90.00
#
_symmetry.space_group_name_H-M   'P 1'
#
loop_
_entity.id
_entity.type
_entity.pdbx_description
1 polymer ?
#
loop_
_entity_poly.entity_id
_entity_poly.type
_entity_poly.pdbx_seq_one_letter_code
_entity_poly.pdbx_strand_id
1 'polypeptide(L)'
;MHPEYRLFLTSSPSPSFPVPVLQSGIKVTQEPPRGLKAGVYRTFSDLGQDRYEDDFPKSFQYKKLVFALAFFHSVILERRKYGPIGWNVRYQWMNSDFDISEKQLKQYLTSQETVPYVALNYLVAQVNYGGRVTDKQDVRLMNAMLKKYFCAEIMQEGYKFSNLEFYYAPPDGSFEDCMNYIQ
;
A
#
# COMPACT_ATOMS: atom_id res chain seq x y z
N MET A 1 -8.95 -10.94 -44.34
CA MET A 1 -8.60 -10.87 -42.91
C MET A 1 -8.86 -12.24 -42.29
N HIS A 2 -7.97 -12.71 -41.42
CA HIS A 2 -8.18 -13.98 -40.70
C HIS A 2 -9.29 -13.80 -39.64
N PRO A 3 -10.28 -14.72 -39.53
CA PRO A 3 -11.41 -14.58 -38.58
C PRO A 3 -10.97 -14.44 -37.11
N GLU A 4 -9.82 -15.03 -36.76
CA GLU A 4 -9.28 -15.02 -35.39
C GLU A 4 -8.34 -13.85 -35.10
N TYR A 5 -8.07 -12.98 -36.06
CA TYR A 5 -7.18 -11.83 -35.81
C TYR A 5 -7.76 -10.93 -34.71
N ARG A 6 -6.91 -10.54 -33.74
CA ARG A 6 -7.22 -9.58 -32.68
C ARG A 6 -6.05 -8.60 -32.54
N LEU A 7 -6.35 -7.30 -32.41
CA LEU A 7 -5.40 -6.24 -32.11
C LEU A 7 -5.67 -5.70 -30.71
N PHE A 8 -4.66 -5.73 -29.84
CA PHE A 8 -4.72 -5.18 -28.49
C PHE A 8 -3.90 -3.90 -28.41
N LEU A 9 -4.52 -2.82 -27.92
CA LEU A 9 -3.89 -1.51 -27.77
C LEU A 9 -4.03 -1.05 -26.31
N THR A 10 -2.95 -0.52 -25.75
CA THR A 10 -2.92 0.04 -24.39
C THR A 10 -2.50 1.50 -24.46
N SER A 11 -3.27 2.39 -23.83
CA SER A 11 -2.98 3.83 -23.81
C SER A 11 -3.52 4.47 -22.54
N SER A 12 -2.89 5.55 -22.09
CA SER A 12 -3.51 6.47 -21.11
C SER A 12 -4.51 7.39 -21.83
N PRO A 13 -5.58 7.86 -21.16
CA PRO A 13 -6.49 8.83 -21.74
C PRO A 13 -5.72 10.04 -22.30
N SER A 14 -5.89 10.31 -23.60
CA SER A 14 -5.18 11.39 -24.29
C SER A 14 -6.08 12.01 -25.36
N PRO A 15 -6.15 13.35 -25.44
CA PRO A 15 -6.90 14.03 -26.50
C PRO A 15 -6.29 13.80 -27.88
N SER A 16 -5.02 13.41 -27.95
CA SER A 16 -4.31 13.12 -29.21
C SER A 16 -4.57 11.70 -29.73
N PHE A 17 -5.27 10.85 -28.97
CA PHE A 17 -5.52 9.48 -29.40
C PHE A 17 -6.52 9.46 -30.58
N PRO A 18 -6.24 8.75 -31.69
CA PRO A 18 -7.08 8.82 -32.88
C PRO A 18 -8.53 8.35 -32.65
N VAL A 19 -9.48 9.26 -32.85
CA VAL A 19 -10.92 8.99 -32.72
C VAL A 19 -11.40 7.79 -33.57
N PRO A 20 -10.95 7.60 -34.83
CA PRO A 20 -11.38 6.45 -35.64
C PRO A 20 -11.02 5.09 -35.01
N VAL A 21 -9.89 5.00 -34.30
CA VAL A 21 -9.46 3.78 -33.61
C VAL A 21 -10.35 3.54 -32.37
N LEU A 22 -10.73 4.59 -31.65
CA LEU A 22 -11.66 4.49 -30.51
C LEU A 22 -13.07 4.09 -30.94
N GLN A 23 -13.52 4.51 -32.12
CA GLN A 23 -14.83 4.17 -32.65
C GLN A 23 -14.86 2.73 -33.20
N SER A 24 -13.76 2.26 -33.77
CA SER A 24 -13.66 0.93 -34.41
C SER A 24 -13.31 -0.22 -33.45
N GLY A 25 -13.05 0.06 -32.17
CA GLY A 25 -12.61 -0.93 -31.18
C GLY A 25 -13.50 -1.03 -29.93
N ILE A 26 -13.34 -2.14 -29.20
CA ILE A 26 -13.91 -2.32 -27.86
C ILE A 26 -13.00 -1.60 -26.87
N LYS A 27 -13.60 -0.73 -26.04
CA LYS A 27 -12.89 0.06 -25.02
C LYS A 27 -13.05 -0.61 -23.67
N VAL A 28 -11.93 -0.95 -23.04
CA VAL A 28 -11.88 -1.43 -21.66
C VAL A 28 -11.08 -0.42 -20.86
N THR A 29 -11.66 0.10 -19.79
CA THR A 29 -10.98 1.00 -18.86
C THR A 29 -10.59 0.20 -17.62
N GLN A 30 -9.31 0.25 -17.25
CA GLN A 30 -8.83 -0.32 -15.99
C GLN A 30 -8.65 0.82 -15.00
N GLU A 31 -9.64 1.01 -14.12
CA GLU A 31 -9.49 1.94 -13.00
C GLU A 31 -8.87 1.20 -11.80
N PRO A 32 -8.01 1.87 -11.01
CA PRO A 32 -7.56 1.30 -9.75
C PRO A 32 -8.75 1.05 -8.82
N PRO A 33 -8.70 -0.02 -8.00
CA PRO A 33 -9.76 -0.31 -7.03
C PRO A 33 -10.07 0.93 -6.18
N ARG A 34 -11.35 1.23 -6.01
CA ARG A 34 -11.79 2.40 -5.27
C ARG A 34 -11.99 2.06 -3.80
N GLY A 35 -11.32 2.81 -2.92
CA GLY A 35 -11.55 2.76 -1.49
C GLY A 35 -10.48 1.99 -0.74
N LEU A 36 -10.37 2.29 0.55
CA LEU A 36 -9.27 1.82 1.40
C LEU A 36 -9.20 0.29 1.49
N LYS A 37 -10.35 -0.37 1.71
CA LYS A 37 -10.44 -1.85 1.77
C LYS A 37 -9.92 -2.49 0.48
N ALA A 38 -10.40 -2.02 -0.67
CA ALA A 38 -10.02 -2.58 -1.97
C ALA A 38 -8.53 -2.34 -2.29
N GLY A 39 -7.96 -1.21 -1.83
CA GLY A 39 -6.52 -0.96 -1.88
C GLY A 39 -5.72 -1.98 -1.06
N VAL A 40 -6.09 -2.17 0.21
CA VAL A 40 -5.40 -3.11 1.12
C VAL A 40 -5.52 -4.53 0.60
N TYR A 41 -6.72 -4.93 0.15
CA TYR A 41 -6.98 -6.25 -0.43
C TYR A 41 -6.06 -6.53 -1.61
N ARG A 42 -5.91 -5.56 -2.52
CA ARG A 42 -5.03 -5.69 -3.67
C ARG A 42 -3.57 -5.83 -3.23
N THR A 43 -3.10 -4.96 -2.34
CA THR A 43 -1.72 -5.02 -1.83
C THR A 43 -1.42 -6.35 -1.15
N PHE A 44 -2.37 -6.91 -0.39
CA PHE A 44 -2.21 -8.23 0.24
C PHE A 44 -2.32 -9.39 -0.74
N SER A 45 -3.19 -9.29 -1.73
CA SER A 45 -3.27 -10.28 -2.82
C SER A 45 -1.95 -10.34 -3.60
N ASP A 46 -1.34 -9.18 -3.86
CA ASP A 46 -0.02 -9.05 -4.50
C ASP A 46 1.12 -9.52 -3.56
N LEU A 47 0.97 -9.33 -2.24
CA LEU A 47 1.90 -9.87 -1.22
C LEU A 47 1.95 -11.41 -1.30
N GLY A 48 0.79 -12.04 -1.28
CA GLY A 48 0.63 -13.49 -1.34
C GLY A 48 0.87 -14.20 -0.01
N GLN A 49 0.31 -15.41 0.10
CA GLN A 49 0.36 -16.24 1.30
C GLN A 49 1.80 -16.61 1.69
N ASP A 50 2.62 -17.02 0.72
CA ASP A 50 4.01 -17.46 0.98
C ASP A 50 4.85 -16.40 1.71
N ARG A 51 4.69 -15.12 1.36
CA ARG A 51 5.40 -14.03 2.04
C ARG A 51 4.84 -13.76 3.43
N TYR A 52 3.51 -13.80 3.57
CA TYR A 52 2.83 -13.51 4.83
C TYR A 52 3.04 -14.59 5.89
N GLU A 53 3.09 -15.86 5.48
CA GLU A 53 3.20 -17.02 6.36
C GLU A 53 4.64 -17.51 6.53
N ASP A 54 5.63 -16.77 6.02
CA ASP A 54 7.03 -17.13 6.21
C ASP A 54 7.41 -17.16 7.69
N ASP A 55 8.08 -18.24 8.09
CA ASP A 55 8.40 -18.51 9.49
C ASP A 55 9.81 -18.04 9.85
N PHE A 56 9.89 -17.16 10.85
CA PHE A 56 11.13 -16.62 11.40
C PHE A 56 10.86 -16.05 12.81
N PRO A 57 11.90 -15.78 13.64
CA PRO A 57 11.72 -15.44 15.06
C PRO A 57 10.81 -14.24 15.38
N LYS A 58 10.45 -13.41 14.40
CA LYS A 58 9.55 -12.26 14.55
C LYS A 58 8.42 -12.25 13.52
N SER A 59 7.97 -13.42 13.09
CA SER A 59 6.85 -13.61 12.16
C SER A 59 5.59 -12.90 12.64
N PHE A 60 5.27 -12.96 13.94
CA PHE A 60 4.14 -12.22 14.54
C PHE A 60 4.26 -10.70 14.34
N GLN A 61 5.40 -10.10 14.67
CA GLN A 61 5.62 -8.66 14.50
C GLN A 61 5.59 -8.27 13.02
N TYR A 62 6.11 -9.13 12.16
CA TYR A 62 6.07 -8.94 10.72
C TYR A 62 4.64 -8.92 10.19
N LYS A 63 3.80 -9.89 10.53
CA LYS A 63 2.38 -9.93 10.11
C LYS A 63 1.63 -8.65 10.49
N LYS A 64 1.81 -8.18 11.73
CA LYS A 64 1.22 -6.91 12.18
C LYS A 64 1.75 -5.69 11.42
N LEU A 65 3.06 -5.61 11.21
CA LEU A 65 3.69 -4.45 10.57
C LEU A 65 3.52 -4.43 9.05
N VAL A 66 3.47 -5.59 8.39
CA VAL A 66 3.20 -5.67 6.94
C VAL A 66 1.75 -5.28 6.65
N PHE A 67 0.81 -5.62 7.55
CA PHE A 67 -0.54 -5.07 7.48
C PHE A 67 -0.58 -3.56 7.63
N ALA A 68 0.09 -3.04 8.65
CA ALA A 68 0.20 -1.60 8.87
C ALA A 68 0.81 -0.87 7.66
N LEU A 69 1.80 -1.49 7.00
CA LEU A 69 2.42 -0.98 5.79
C LEU A 69 1.46 -0.97 4.59
N ALA A 70 0.68 -2.04 4.39
CA ALA A 70 -0.31 -2.10 3.31
C ALA A 70 -1.46 -1.11 3.54
N PHE A 71 -1.87 -0.96 4.81
CA PHE A 71 -2.84 0.06 5.22
C PHE A 71 -2.30 1.47 4.96
N PHE A 72 -1.06 1.77 5.36
CA PHE A 72 -0.39 3.03 5.06
C PHE A 72 -0.34 3.30 3.55
N HIS A 73 0.11 2.33 2.75
CA HIS A 73 0.19 2.42 1.29
C HIS A 73 -1.17 2.77 0.68
N SER A 74 -2.23 2.10 1.14
CA SER A 74 -3.58 2.35 0.65
C SER A 74 -4.12 3.71 1.09
N VAL A 75 -3.85 4.14 2.34
CA VAL A 75 -4.24 5.47 2.84
C VAL A 75 -3.60 6.57 2.02
N ILE A 76 -2.28 6.53 1.77
CA ILE A 76 -1.61 7.61 1.04
C ILE A 76 -2.10 7.71 -0.41
N LEU A 77 -2.41 6.59 -1.05
CA LEU A 77 -2.97 6.54 -2.40
C LEU A 77 -4.39 7.12 -2.44
N GLU A 78 -5.27 6.70 -1.53
CA GLU A 78 -6.64 7.20 -1.45
C GLU A 78 -6.69 8.69 -1.11
N ARG A 79 -5.78 9.18 -0.26
CA ARG A 79 -5.68 10.60 0.10
C ARG A 79 -5.45 11.51 -1.12
N ARG A 80 -4.82 11.04 -2.20
CA ARG A 80 -4.59 11.82 -3.43
C ARG A 80 -5.88 12.32 -4.08
N LYS A 81 -7.00 11.66 -3.83
CA LYS A 81 -8.33 12.03 -4.37
C LYS A 81 -8.86 13.34 -3.80
N TYR A 82 -8.35 13.78 -2.64
CA TYR A 82 -8.84 14.95 -1.91
C TYR A 82 -8.05 16.23 -2.20
N GLY A 83 -7.26 16.25 -3.28
CA GLY A 83 -6.48 17.42 -3.68
C GLY A 83 -5.61 17.95 -2.53
N PRO A 84 -5.51 19.28 -2.34
CA PRO A 84 -4.71 19.90 -1.27
C PRO A 84 -5.08 19.49 0.16
N ILE A 85 -6.31 19.00 0.41
CA ILE A 85 -6.70 18.47 1.74
C ILE A 85 -6.03 17.11 1.99
N GLY A 86 -5.77 16.37 0.91
CA GLY A 86 -5.05 15.11 0.94
C GLY A 86 -3.54 15.31 0.98
N TRP A 87 -3.02 15.97 -0.06
CA TRP A 87 -1.61 16.26 -0.31
C TRP A 87 -1.47 17.59 -1.06
N ASN A 88 -0.51 18.43 -0.68
CA ASN A 88 -0.26 19.69 -1.37
C ASN A 88 0.23 19.45 -2.81
N VAL A 89 1.03 18.41 -3.02
CA VAL A 89 1.53 17.99 -4.34
C VAL A 89 1.00 16.60 -4.71
N ARG A 90 0.67 16.40 -5.99
CA ARG A 90 0.21 15.10 -6.50
C ARG A 90 1.37 14.13 -6.70
N TYR A 91 1.86 13.53 -5.62
CA TYR A 91 2.87 12.47 -5.69
C TYR A 91 2.34 11.20 -6.35
N GLN A 92 3.23 10.42 -6.93
CA GLN A 92 2.92 9.10 -7.50
C GLN A 92 3.72 8.04 -6.77
N TRP A 93 3.04 7.27 -5.93
CA TRP A 93 3.59 6.06 -5.31
C TRP A 93 3.19 4.83 -6.11
N MET A 94 4.05 3.82 -6.07
CA MET A 94 3.93 2.59 -6.85
C MET A 94 3.99 1.37 -5.93
N ASN A 95 3.54 0.22 -6.42
CA ASN A 95 3.65 -1.05 -5.69
C ASN A 95 5.11 -1.39 -5.35
N SER A 96 6.07 -0.96 -6.16
CA SER A 96 7.50 -1.13 -5.86
C SER A 96 7.95 -0.42 -4.59
N ASP A 97 7.29 0.68 -4.18
CA ASP A 97 7.56 1.37 -2.91
C ASP A 97 7.10 0.51 -1.72
N PHE A 98 6.01 -0.25 -1.89
CA PHE A 98 5.55 -1.24 -0.91
C PHE A 98 6.51 -2.43 -0.86
N ASP A 99 6.86 -3.02 -2.01
CA ASP A 99 7.71 -4.21 -2.07
C ASP A 99 9.09 -3.98 -1.45
N ILE A 100 9.72 -2.83 -1.71
CA ILE A 100 11.02 -2.52 -1.09
C ILE A 100 10.89 -2.31 0.43
N SER A 101 9.80 -1.66 0.86
CA SER A 101 9.53 -1.42 2.28
C SER A 101 9.24 -2.71 3.05
N GLU A 102 8.52 -3.65 2.43
CA GLU A 102 8.23 -4.97 3.00
C GLU A 102 9.51 -5.80 3.13
N LYS A 103 10.34 -5.84 2.08
CA LYS A 103 11.64 -6.53 2.11
C LYS A 103 12.55 -5.97 3.21
N GLN A 104 12.63 -4.64 3.33
CA GLN A 104 13.44 -4.00 4.37
C GLN A 104 12.84 -4.24 5.76
N LEU A 105 11.52 -4.18 5.92
CA LEU A 105 10.86 -4.55 7.17
C LEU A 105 11.30 -5.95 7.63
N LYS A 106 11.22 -6.95 6.75
CA LYS A 106 11.65 -8.31 7.02
C LYS A 106 13.14 -8.37 7.38
N GLN A 107 14.00 -7.75 6.58
CA GLN A 107 15.44 -7.69 6.84
C GLN A 107 15.79 -7.12 8.23
N TYR A 108 15.15 -6.01 8.63
CA TYR A 108 15.38 -5.38 9.93
C TYR A 108 14.85 -6.25 11.07
N LEU A 109 13.70 -6.89 10.89
CA LEU A 109 13.16 -7.80 11.90
C LEU A 109 14.05 -9.03 12.10
N THR A 110 14.63 -9.58 11.04
CA THR A 110 15.54 -10.73 11.11
C THR A 110 16.90 -10.37 11.71
N SER A 111 17.45 -9.19 11.40
CA SER A 111 18.83 -8.82 11.78
C SER A 111 18.97 -8.16 13.15
N GLN A 112 17.94 -7.46 13.63
CA GLN A 112 17.99 -6.76 14.92
C GLN A 112 17.47 -7.67 16.04
N GLU A 113 17.75 -7.37 17.31
CA GLU A 113 17.16 -8.09 18.44
C GLU A 113 15.73 -7.61 18.73
N THR A 114 15.55 -6.29 18.75
CA THR A 114 14.25 -5.64 18.98
C THR A 114 13.67 -5.07 17.68
N VAL A 115 12.42 -4.62 17.69
CA VAL A 115 11.81 -3.97 16.52
C VAL A 115 12.32 -2.52 16.45
N PRO A 116 13.07 -2.13 15.40
CA PRO A 116 13.71 -0.82 15.33
C PRO A 116 12.74 0.22 14.75
N TYR A 117 11.67 0.56 15.48
CA TYR A 117 10.58 1.43 15.01
C TYR A 117 11.08 2.77 14.45
N VAL A 118 12.07 3.40 15.10
CA VAL A 118 12.62 4.69 14.64
C VAL A 118 13.26 4.55 13.25
N ALA A 119 14.07 3.51 13.06
CA ALA A 119 14.73 3.25 11.78
C ALA A 119 13.71 2.89 10.69
N LEU A 120 12.75 2.02 10.99
CA LEU A 120 11.68 1.65 10.06
C LEU A 120 10.82 2.87 9.66
N ASN A 121 10.49 3.73 10.62
CA ASN A 121 9.74 4.97 10.35
C ASN A 121 10.53 5.88 9.40
N TYR A 122 11.80 6.13 9.69
CA TYR A 122 12.63 6.96 8.83
C TYR A 122 12.75 6.38 7.43
N LEU A 123 13.03 5.07 7.34
CA LEU A 123 13.28 4.40 6.08
C LEU A 123 12.04 4.36 5.19
N VAL A 124 10.87 4.02 5.75
CA VAL A 124 9.63 3.98 4.96
C VAL A 124 9.15 5.41 4.63
N ALA A 125 9.03 6.30 5.61
CA ALA A 125 8.44 7.63 5.39
C ALA A 125 9.37 8.61 4.66
N GLN A 126 10.69 8.56 4.86
CA GLN A 126 11.61 9.55 4.30
C GLN A 126 12.39 9.02 3.11
N VAL A 127 12.73 7.73 3.10
CA VAL A 127 13.53 7.14 2.02
C VAL A 127 12.63 6.57 0.93
N ASN A 128 11.83 5.54 1.25
CA ASN A 128 11.09 4.77 0.24
C ASN A 128 9.92 5.57 -0.36
N TYR A 129 9.07 6.14 0.50
CA TYR A 129 7.93 6.94 0.08
C TYR A 129 8.28 8.43 0.01
N GLY A 130 9.15 8.89 0.91
CA GLY A 130 9.50 10.30 1.09
C GLY A 130 10.51 10.87 0.10
N GLY A 131 11.30 10.02 -0.58
CA GLY A 131 12.34 10.50 -1.50
C GLY A 131 11.83 11.36 -2.66
N ARG A 132 10.52 11.29 -2.94
CA ARG A 132 9.81 12.10 -3.94
C ARG A 132 8.92 13.21 -3.35
N VAL A 133 8.82 13.29 -2.02
CA VAL A 133 7.99 14.28 -1.31
C VAL A 133 8.78 15.56 -1.12
N THR A 134 8.35 16.61 -1.80
CA THR A 134 9.04 17.90 -1.88
C THR A 134 8.50 18.96 -0.93
N ASP A 135 7.21 18.89 -0.56
CA ASP A 135 6.57 19.86 0.32
C ASP A 135 6.79 19.52 1.79
N LYS A 136 7.16 20.52 2.60
CA LYS A 136 7.52 20.31 4.01
C LYS A 136 6.32 19.85 4.85
N GLN A 137 5.10 20.31 4.53
CA GLN A 137 3.91 19.89 5.27
C GLN A 137 3.50 18.47 4.87
N ASP A 138 3.64 18.11 3.61
CA ASP A 138 3.43 16.74 3.15
C ASP A 138 4.45 15.77 3.78
N VAL A 139 5.72 16.14 3.90
CA VAL A 139 6.73 15.36 4.65
C VAL A 139 6.31 15.19 6.11
N ARG A 140 5.89 16.27 6.78
CA ARG A 140 5.43 16.22 8.17
C ARG A 140 4.22 15.29 8.32
N LEU A 141 3.25 15.38 7.43
CA LEU A 141 2.05 14.54 7.40
C LEU A 141 2.42 13.06 7.21
N MET A 142 3.29 12.75 6.25
CA MET A 142 3.75 11.39 5.99
C MET A 142 4.41 10.76 7.21
N ASN A 143 5.34 11.48 7.85
CA ASN A 143 6.00 11.01 9.08
C ASN A 143 5.00 10.82 10.22
N ALA A 144 4.03 11.73 10.38
CA ALA A 144 3.01 11.62 11.43
C ALA A 144 2.10 10.39 11.22
N MET A 145 1.67 10.13 9.97
CA MET A 145 0.88 8.95 9.64
C MET A 145 1.65 7.67 9.90
N LEU A 146 2.90 7.58 9.43
CA LEU A 146 3.67 6.36 9.60
C LEU A 146 4.01 6.10 11.08
N LYS A 147 4.31 7.13 11.88
CA LYS A 147 4.57 6.97 13.31
C LYS A 147 3.37 6.38 14.06
N LYS A 148 2.15 6.63 13.59
CA LYS A 148 0.95 5.99 14.13
C LYS A 148 0.88 4.50 13.76
N TYR A 149 1.29 4.14 12.55
CA TYR A 149 1.19 2.77 12.05
C TYR A 149 2.36 1.88 12.48
N PHE A 150 3.55 2.46 12.66
CA PHE A 150 4.79 1.77 13.05
C PHE A 150 5.17 2.22 14.46
N CYS A 151 4.46 1.68 15.46
CA CYS A 151 4.66 1.97 16.87
C CYS A 151 4.63 0.69 17.70
N ALA A 152 5.12 0.73 18.95
CA ALA A 152 5.15 -0.46 19.80
C ALA A 152 3.75 -0.92 20.22
N GLU A 153 2.83 0.03 20.32
CA GLU A 153 1.44 -0.15 20.73
C GLU A 153 0.65 -1.01 19.74
N ILE A 154 1.07 -1.11 18.47
CA ILE A 154 0.44 -2.01 17.48
C ILE A 154 0.46 -3.47 17.92
N MET A 155 1.41 -3.84 18.78
CA MET A 155 1.52 -5.20 19.30
C MET A 155 0.37 -5.55 20.25
N GLN A 156 -0.30 -4.56 20.84
CA GLN A 156 -1.47 -4.77 21.68
C GLN A 156 -2.66 -5.26 20.85
N GLU A 157 -3.52 -6.08 21.45
CA GLU A 157 -4.76 -6.51 20.82
C GLU A 157 -5.73 -5.33 20.63
N GLY A 158 -6.42 -5.31 19.49
CA GLY A 158 -7.40 -4.27 19.19
C GLY A 158 -6.81 -2.87 18.95
N TYR A 159 -5.49 -2.74 18.70
CA TYR A 159 -4.89 -1.45 18.35
C TYR A 159 -5.58 -0.83 17.14
N LYS A 160 -6.13 0.37 17.29
CA LYS A 160 -6.91 1.04 16.24
C LYS A 160 -6.07 2.01 15.42
N PHE A 161 -6.12 1.86 14.10
CA PHE A 161 -5.50 2.79 13.14
C PHE A 161 -6.29 4.10 13.00
N SER A 162 -7.54 4.13 13.42
CA SER A 162 -8.40 5.31 13.38
C SER A 162 -9.36 5.35 14.59
N ASN A 163 -10.12 6.42 14.73
CA ASN A 163 -11.16 6.49 15.76
C ASN A 163 -12.39 5.64 15.40
N LEU A 164 -12.44 5.09 14.19
CA LEU A 164 -13.49 4.18 13.74
C LEU A 164 -13.21 2.77 14.26
N GLU A 165 -14.27 2.05 14.58
CA GLU A 165 -14.16 0.71 15.19
C GLU A 165 -13.59 -0.34 14.22
N PHE A 166 -13.78 -0.14 12.92
CA PHE A 166 -13.48 -1.14 11.88
C PHE A 166 -12.03 -1.15 11.40
N TYR A 167 -11.21 -0.17 11.80
CA TYR A 167 -9.83 -0.07 11.34
C TYR A 167 -8.86 -0.32 12.49
N TYR A 168 -8.55 -1.59 12.72
CA TYR A 168 -7.62 -2.06 13.72
C TYR A 168 -6.54 -2.98 13.12
N ALA A 169 -5.44 -3.15 13.85
CA ALA A 169 -4.41 -4.12 13.50
C ALA A 169 -4.99 -5.54 13.65
N PRO A 170 -4.97 -6.37 12.59
CA PRO A 170 -5.56 -7.70 12.66
C PRO A 170 -4.93 -8.51 13.80
N PRO A 171 -5.71 -9.41 14.43
CA PRO A 171 -5.16 -10.40 15.35
C PRO A 171 -4.16 -11.30 14.63
N ASP A 172 -3.35 -12.04 15.40
CA ASP A 172 -2.53 -13.09 14.78
C ASP A 172 -3.43 -14.14 14.14
N GLY A 173 -3.00 -14.65 12.99
CA GLY A 173 -3.80 -15.56 12.19
C GLY A 173 -3.13 -15.96 10.89
N SER A 174 -3.85 -16.77 10.13
CA SER A 174 -3.47 -17.18 8.78
C SER A 174 -3.61 -16.03 7.78
N PHE A 175 -3.05 -16.20 6.58
CA PHE A 175 -3.29 -15.27 5.49
C PHE A 175 -4.79 -15.14 5.17
N GLU A 176 -5.53 -16.25 5.24
CA GLU A 176 -6.97 -16.28 4.98
C GLU A 176 -7.76 -15.48 6.02
N ASP A 177 -7.42 -15.59 7.31
CA ASP A 177 -8.05 -14.79 8.38
C ASP A 177 -7.86 -13.28 8.12
N CYS A 178 -6.65 -12.88 7.73
CA CYS A 178 -6.33 -11.51 7.40
C CYS A 178 -7.12 -11.02 6.17
N MET A 179 -7.20 -11.85 5.12
CA MET A 179 -7.96 -11.54 3.91
C MET A 179 -9.46 -11.42 4.19
N ASN A 180 -10.02 -12.29 5.04
CA ASN A 180 -11.42 -12.22 5.48
C ASN A 180 -11.72 -10.95 6.28
N TYR A 181 -10.78 -10.49 7.11
CA TYR A 181 -10.91 -9.21 7.81
C TYR A 181 -10.93 -8.00 6.85
N ILE A 182 -10.19 -8.07 5.74
CA ILE A 182 -10.11 -6.97 4.76
C ILE A 182 -11.42 -6.84 3.96
N GLN A 183 -12.11 -7.94 3.67
CA GLN A 183 -13.40 -7.98 2.96
C GLN A 183 -14.48 -7.16 3.70
#